data_AF-A0A3D2FUT6-F1
#
_entry.id   AF-A0A3D2FUT6-F1
#
_cell.length_a   1.000
_cell.length_b   1.000
_cell.length_c   1.000
_cell.angle_alpha   90.00
_cell.angle_beta   90.00
_cell.angle_gamma   90.00
#
_symmetry.space_group_name_H-M   'P 1'
#
loop_
_entity.id
_entity.type
_entity.pdbx_description
1 polymer ?
#
loop_
_entity_poly.entity_id
_entity_poly.type
_entity_poly.pdbx_seq_one_letter_code
_entity_poly.pdbx_strand_id
1 'polypeptide(L)' 'MAITSHQNITGTTDALQGPSVADFWQLLKPRVMSLVIFTGFAGMFLAPADMHPLLFGISLFAIAAGAGASGAIN' A
#
# COMPACT_ATOMS: atom_id res chain seq x y z
N MET A 1 32.12 16.93 25.27
CA MET A 1 30.68 16.66 25.07
C MET A 1 30.19 17.62 24.00
N ALA A 2 30.48 17.31 22.74
CA ALA A 2 30.16 18.17 21.60
C ALA A 2 28.68 18.01 21.25
N ILE A 3 27.91 19.04 21.57
CA ILE A 3 26.53 19.22 21.11
C ILE A 3 26.54 19.45 19.59
N THR A 4 26.35 18.39 18.81
CA THR A 4 26.04 18.54 17.38
C THR A 4 24.55 18.76 17.24
N SER A 5 24.13 20.01 17.38
CA SER A 5 22.77 20.47 17.10
C SER A 5 22.60 20.72 15.59
N HIS A 6 22.54 19.66 14.80
CA HIS A 6 22.05 19.72 13.42
C HIS A 6 20.51 19.70 13.46
N GLN A 7 19.93 20.78 13.99
CA GLN A 7 18.47 20.94 14.13
C GLN A 7 17.84 21.09 12.75
N ASN A 8 17.40 19.96 12.19
CA ASN A 8 16.09 19.71 11.60
C ASN A 8 15.31 20.94 11.04
N ILE A 9 15.85 21.65 10.05
CA ILE A 9 15.07 22.66 9.29
C ILE A 9 14.05 21.96 8.35
N THR A 10 14.27 20.70 7.99
CA THR A 10 13.36 19.90 7.15
C THR A 10 12.03 19.58 7.85
N GLY A 11 12.04 19.26 9.15
CA GLY A 11 10.81 18.92 9.88
C GLY A 11 9.80 20.07 9.99
N THR A 12 10.26 21.33 9.92
CA THR A 12 9.37 22.50 9.92
C THR A 12 8.64 22.73 8.59
N THR A 13 9.23 22.33 7.45
CA THR A 13 8.55 22.42 6.15
C THR A 13 7.53 21.31 5.97
N ASP A 14 7.82 20.09 6.45
CA ASP A 14 6.90 18.95 6.42
C ASP A 14 5.64 19.21 7.27
N ALA A 15 5.78 19.90 8.42
CA ALA A 15 4.64 20.25 9.26
C ALA A 15 3.69 21.29 8.63
N LEU A 16 4.17 22.08 7.67
CA LEU A 16 3.36 23.05 6.91
C LEU A 16 2.73 22.42 5.65
N GLN A 17 3.23 21.26 5.21
CA GLN A 17 2.71 20.50 4.09
C GLN A 17 1.70 19.46 4.58
N GLY A 18 0.45 19.61 4.15
CA GLY A 18 -0.61 18.65 4.46
C GLY A 18 -0.30 17.25 3.91
N PRO A 19 -0.95 16.21 4.46
CA PRO A 19 -0.69 14.82 4.06
C PRO A 19 -0.87 14.63 2.55
N SER A 20 0.12 13.99 1.95
CA SER A 20 0.21 13.67 0.53
C SER A 20 -0.43 12.32 0.24
N VAL A 21 -0.80 12.09 -1.02
CA VAL A 21 -1.20 10.76 -1.52
C VAL A 21 -0.11 9.71 -1.25
N ALA A 22 1.17 10.11 -1.26
CA ALA A 22 2.28 9.22 -0.93
C ALA A 22 2.25 8.75 0.54
N ASP A 23 1.75 9.57 1.46
CA ASP A 23 1.64 9.21 2.88
C ASP A 23 0.55 8.15 3.07
N PHE A 24 -0.58 8.28 2.37
CA PHE A 24 -1.59 7.23 2.32
C PHE A 24 -1.04 5.93 1.73
N TRP A 25 -0.22 6.00 0.68
CA TRP A 25 0.42 4.81 0.11
C TRP A 25 1.34 4.09 1.10
N GLN A 26 2.07 4.84 1.93
CA GLN A 26 2.91 4.26 2.98
C GLN A 26 2.09 3.60 4.09
N LEU A 27 0.96 4.19 4.48
CA LEU A 27 0.06 3.59 5.48
C LEU A 27 -0.52 2.25 5.03
N LEU A 28 -0.85 2.10 3.74
CA LEU A 28 -1.40 0.86 3.18
C LEU A 28 -0.43 -0.35 3.24
N LYS A 29 0.79 -0.18 3.77
CA LYS A 29 1.86 -1.20 3.83
C LYS A 29 2.07 -1.85 2.46
N PRO A 30 2.76 -1.18 1.52
CA PRO A 30 2.87 -1.63 0.11
C PRO A 30 3.43 -3.05 -0.04
N ARG A 31 4.25 -3.49 0.92
CA ARG A 31 4.75 -4.88 0.96
C ARG A 31 3.62 -5.89 1.21
N VAL A 32 2.70 -5.62 2.13
CA VAL A 32 1.54 -6.49 2.43
C VAL A 32 0.59 -6.53 1.24
N MET A 33 0.32 -5.38 0.64
CA MET A 33 -0.55 -5.28 -0.54
C MET A 33 -0.01 -6.12 -1.72
N SER A 34 1.29 -6.04 -2.01
CA SER A 34 1.90 -6.81 -3.10
C SER A 34 1.84 -8.34 -2.88
N LEU A 35 1.99 -8.79 -1.62
CA LEU A 35 1.89 -10.20 -1.26
C LEU A 35 0.49 -10.73 -1.54
N VAL A 36 -0.54 -9.99 -1.13
CA VAL A 36 -1.93 -10.40 -1.32
C VAL A 36 -2.33 -10.40 -2.80
N ILE A 37 -1.89 -9.40 -3.57
CA ILE A 37 -2.12 -9.39 -5.02
C ILE A 37 -1.47 -10.60 -5.68
N PHE A 38 -0.23 -10.92 -5.31
CA PHE A 38 0.49 -12.06 -5.87
C PHE A 38 -0.20 -13.40 -5.55
N THR A 39 -0.61 -13.61 -4.30
CA THR A 39 -1.29 -14.85 -3.90
C THR A 39 -2.69 -14.97 -4.51
N GLY A 40 -3.44 -13.87 -4.59
CA GLY A 40 -4.73 -13.83 -5.27
C GLY A 40 -4.60 -14.13 -6.76
N PHE A 41 -3.61 -13.52 -7.42
CA PHE A 41 -3.30 -13.80 -8.82
C PHE A 41 -2.92 -15.27 -9.04
N ALA A 42 -2.01 -15.81 -8.24
CA ALA A 42 -1.58 -17.20 -8.34
C ALA A 42 -2.75 -18.19 -8.15
N GLY A 43 -3.63 -17.93 -7.19
CA GLY A 43 -4.83 -18.73 -6.97
C GLY A 43 -5.81 -18.68 -8.15
N MET A 44 -6.04 -17.51 -8.71
CA MET A 44 -6.90 -17.36 -9.90
C MET A 44 -6.27 -17.94 -11.16
N PHE A 45 -4.94 -17.88 -11.30
CA PHE A 45 -4.21 -18.46 -12.43
C PHE A 45 -4.28 -20.00 -12.41
N LEU A 46 -4.27 -20.61 -11.22
CA LEU A 46 -4.39 -22.06 -11.08
C LEU A 46 -5.85 -22.55 -11.18
N ALA A 47 -6.82 -21.67 -10.98
CA ALA A 47 -8.23 -22.04 -11.01
C ALA A 47 -8.62 -22.57 -12.41
N PRO A 48 -9.20 -23.79 -12.52
CA PRO A 48 -9.51 -24.42 -13.80
C PRO A 48 -10.79 -23.88 -14.47
N ALA A 49 -11.17 -22.62 -14.19
CA ALA A 49 -12.41 -22.02 -14.65
C ALA A 49 -12.14 -20.85 -15.59
N ASP A 50 -12.87 -20.81 -16.71
CA ASP A 50 -12.86 -19.66 -17.61
C ASP A 50 -13.50 -18.46 -16.92
N MET A 51 -12.65 -17.53 -16.47
CA MET A 51 -13.08 -16.31 -15.81
C MET A 51 -13.02 -15.13 -16.77
N HIS A 52 -14.10 -14.34 -16.82
CA HIS A 52 -14.14 -13.14 -17.64
C HIS A 52 -13.00 -12.18 -17.22
N PRO A 53 -12.16 -11.68 -18.15
CA PRO A 53 -10.97 -10.88 -17.80
C PRO A 53 -11.29 -9.64 -16.95
N LEU A 54 -12.46 -9.02 -17.17
CA LEU A 54 -12.92 -7.89 -16.36
C LEU A 54 -13.19 -8.30 -14.90
N LEU A 55 -13.81 -9.46 -14.67
CA LEU A 55 -14.08 -9.96 -13.31
C LEU A 55 -12.78 -10.34 -12.61
N PHE A 56 -11.83 -10.91 -13.36
CA PHE A 56 -10.48 -11.17 -12.85
C PHE A 56 -9.81 -9.87 -12.37
N GLY A 57 -9.82 -8.82 -13.19
CA GLY A 57 -9.25 -7.52 -12.82
C GLY A 57 -9.94 -6.89 -11.61
N ILE A 58 -11.28 -6.85 -11.61
CA ILE A 58 -12.06 -6.26 -10.52
C ILE A 58 -11.87 -7.03 -9.21
N SER A 59 -11.85 -8.36 -9.25
CA SER A 59 -11.64 -9.18 -8.06
C SER A 59 -10.25 -8.97 -7.47
N LEU A 60 -9.20 -8.94 -8.29
CA LEU A 60 -7.84 -8.65 -7.83
C LEU A 60 -7.72 -7.23 -7.23
N PHE A 61 -8.38 -6.24 -7.84
CA PHE A 61 -8.46 -4.87 -7.31
C PHE A 61 -9.19 -4.81 -5.97
N ALA A 62 -10.33 -5.49 -5.83
CA ALA A 62 -11.10 -5.52 -4.59
C ALA A 62 -10.32 -6.17 -3.45
N ILE A 63 -9.62 -7.27 -3.73
CA ILE A 63 -8.72 -7.95 -2.79
C ILE A 63 -7.60 -6.99 -2.35
N ALA A 64 -6.96 -6.32 -3.31
CA ALA A 64 -5.88 -5.38 -3.03
C ALA A 64 -6.34 -4.20 -2.15
N ALA A 65 -7.52 -3.65 -2.44
CA ALA A 65 -8.11 -2.55 -1.69
C ALA A 65 -8.43 -2.95 -0.24
N GLY A 66 -9.05 -4.11 -0.03
CA GLY A 66 -9.36 -4.62 1.32
C GLY A 66 -8.11 -4.90 2.15
N ALA A 67 -7.11 -5.56 1.55
CA ALA A 67 -5.84 -5.84 2.21
C ALA A 67 -5.05 -4.57 2.54
N GLY A 68 -5.02 -3.60 1.63
CA GLY A 68 -4.38 -2.30 1.85
C GLY A 68 -5.05 -1.53 2.99
N ALA A 69 -6.39 -1.47 3.01
CA ALA A 69 -7.15 -0.80 4.08
C ALA A 69 -6.87 -1.43 5.46
N SER A 70 -6.79 -2.77 5.53
CA SER A 70 -6.37 -3.47 6.75
C SER A 70 -4.93 -3.13 7.16
N GLY A 71 -4.04 -2.87 6.21
CA GLY A 71 -2.65 -2.47 6.46
C GLY A 71 -2.53 -1.06 7.05
N ALA A 72 -3.42 -0.15 6.65
CA ALA A 72 -3.48 1.22 7.13
C ALA A 72 -4.01 1.36 8.56
N ILE A 73 -4.91 0.46 9.00
CA ILE A 73 -5.43 0.45 10.38
C ILE A 73 -4.52 -0.24 11.40
N ASN A 74 -3.55 -1.03 10.94
CA ASN A 74 -2.65 -1.84 11.78
C ASN A 74 -1.37 -1.10 12.17
#